data_AF-A0A7S3TFG2-F1
#
_entry.id   AF-A0A7S3TFG2-F1
#
_cell.length_a   1.000
_cell.length_b   1.000
_cell.length_c   1.000
_cell.angle_alpha   90.00
_cell.angle_beta   90.00
_cell.angle_gamma   90.00
#
_symmetry.space_group_name_H-M   'P 1'
#
loop_
_entity.id
_entity.type
_entity.pdbx_description
1 polymer ?
#
loop_
_entity_poly.entity_id
_entity_poly.type
_entity_poly.pdbx_seq_one_letter_code
_entity_poly.pdbx_strand_id
1 'polypeptide(L)'
;RAPLAGTRRMPHPLSPEVFFDITIGGLRAGRIRMKLHAHTVPKTAENFRCLCTGEKGIGREGKPLHFKGSTFHRVIPGFMCQGGDFTKGNGTGGESIYG
;
A
#
# COMPACT_ATOMS: atom_id res chain seq x y z
N ARG A 1 -13.20 13.49 -36.22
CA ARG A 1 -12.10 13.19 -35.27
C ARG A 1 -12.43 11.88 -34.57
N ALA A 2 -11.69 10.81 -34.85
CA ALA A 2 -11.88 9.52 -34.17
C ALA A 2 -11.41 9.62 -32.70
N PRO A 3 -12.03 8.89 -31.76
CA PRO A 3 -11.51 8.83 -30.39
C PRO A 3 -10.20 8.04 -30.37
N LEU A 4 -9.19 8.58 -29.69
CA LEU A 4 -7.97 7.85 -29.36
C LEU A 4 -8.37 6.65 -28.49
N ALA A 5 -8.22 5.45 -29.04
CA ALA A 5 -8.35 4.21 -28.29
C ALA A 5 -7.27 4.20 -27.21
N GLY A 6 -7.64 4.59 -25.98
CA GLY A 6 -6.83 4.30 -24.81
C GLY A 6 -6.63 2.79 -24.77
N THR A 7 -5.40 2.33 -24.97
CA THR A 7 -5.04 0.90 -24.93
C THR A 7 -5.61 0.31 -23.65
N ARG A 8 -6.70 -0.46 -23.77
CA ARG A 8 -7.24 -1.27 -22.68
C ARG A 8 -6.19 -2.34 -22.40
N ARG A 9 -5.26 -2.06 -21.47
CA ARG A 9 -4.31 -3.04 -20.98
C ARG A 9 -5.13 -4.19 -20.41
N MET A 10 -5.16 -5.30 -21.13
CA MET A 10 -5.81 -6.55 -20.70
C MET A 10 -5.30 -6.86 -19.28
N PRO A 11 -6.17 -7.23 -18.33
CA PRO A 11 -5.71 -7.64 -17.01
C PRO A 11 -4.79 -8.84 -17.19
N HIS A 12 -3.49 -8.64 -16.96
CA HIS A 12 -2.52 -9.72 -17.01
C HIS A 12 -2.75 -10.63 -15.80
N PRO A 13 -2.80 -11.97 -15.99
CA PRO A 13 -3.35 -12.91 -15.01
C PRO A 13 -2.55 -13.07 -13.70
N LEU A 14 -1.54 -12.23 -13.43
CA LEU A 14 -0.62 -12.40 -12.29
C LEU A 14 -0.29 -11.11 -11.52
N SER A 15 -1.02 -10.01 -11.73
CA SER A 15 -0.82 -8.81 -10.90
C SER A 15 -1.37 -9.05 -9.49
N PRO A 16 -0.55 -9.00 -8.42
CA PRO A 16 -1.02 -9.27 -7.07
C PRO A 16 -2.12 -8.30 -6.65
N GLU A 17 -3.13 -8.81 -5.97
CA GLU A 17 -4.13 -8.01 -5.27
C GLU A 17 -3.88 -8.07 -3.76
N VAL A 18 -3.95 -6.91 -3.12
CA VAL A 18 -3.84 -6.76 -1.67
C VAL A 18 -5.01 -5.92 -1.16
N PHE A 19 -5.21 -5.89 0.16
CA PHE A 19 -6.30 -5.14 0.75
C PHE A 19 -5.93 -4.51 2.09
N PHE A 20 -6.67 -3.47 2.46
CA PHE A 20 -6.72 -2.92 3.81
C PHE A 20 -8.14 -2.96 4.33
N ASP A 21 -8.33 -3.47 5.54
CA ASP A 21 -9.56 -3.24 6.31
C ASP A 21 -9.36 -2.00 7.17
N ILE A 22 -10.21 -0.98 6.97
CA ILE A 22 -10.06 0.34 7.58
C ILE A 22 -11.03 0.51 8.73
N THR A 23 -10.54 1.10 9.81
CA THR A 23 -11.36 1.67 10.89
C THR A 23 -11.19 3.18 10.96
N ILE A 24 -12.25 3.90 11.33
CA ILE A 24 -12.24 5.34 11.61
C ILE A 24 -12.89 5.52 12.97
N GLY A 25 -12.16 6.10 13.93
CA GLY A 25 -12.64 6.21 15.32
C GLY A 25 -12.95 4.86 15.96
N GLY A 26 -12.24 3.79 15.57
CA GLY A 26 -12.47 2.42 16.05
C GLY A 26 -13.62 1.68 15.36
N LEU A 27 -14.43 2.37 14.54
CA LEU A 27 -15.54 1.78 13.80
C LEU A 27 -15.09 1.29 12.42
N ARG A 28 -15.57 0.12 11.98
CA ARG A 28 -15.24 -0.44 10.66
C ARG A 28 -15.80 0.47 9.55
N ALA A 29 -14.91 1.01 8.73
CA ALA A 29 -15.25 1.90 7.61
C ALA A 29 -15.35 1.17 6.26
N GLY A 30 -14.71 0.00 6.13
CA GLY A 30 -14.79 -0.82 4.93
C GLY A 30 -13.46 -1.42 4.52
N ARG A 31 -13.43 -2.00 3.31
CA ARG A 31 -12.23 -2.62 2.72
C ARG A 31 -11.79 -1.86 1.47
N ILE A 32 -10.52 -1.51 1.42
CA ILE A 32 -9.85 -1.02 0.21
C ILE A 32 -9.16 -2.21 -0.45
N ARG A 33 -9.43 -2.47 -1.73
CA ARG A 33 -8.71 -3.48 -2.54
C ARG A 33 -7.82 -2.77 -3.55
N MET A 34 -6.58 -3.22 -3.69
CA MET A 34 -5.58 -2.59 -4.54
C MET A 34 -4.95 -3.64 -5.44
N LYS A 35 -4.85 -3.33 -6.73
CA LYS A 35 -4.08 -4.10 -7.70
C LYS A 35 -2.68 -3.50 -7.83
N LEU A 36 -1.65 -4.33 -7.72
CA LEU A 36 -0.27 -3.88 -7.83
C LEU A 36 0.25 -4.08 -9.25
N HIS A 37 0.88 -3.04 -9.82
CA HIS A 37 1.44 -3.07 -11.18
C HIS A 37 2.80 -3.79 -11.25
N ALA A 38 2.87 -5.04 -10.78
CA ALA A 38 4.13 -5.78 -10.62
C ALA A 38 4.94 -5.94 -11.92
N HIS A 39 4.30 -5.98 -13.08
CA HIS A 39 5.03 -6.05 -14.35
C HIS A 39 5.75 -4.73 -14.72
N THR A 40 5.18 -3.59 -14.33
CA THR A 40 5.73 -2.27 -14.65
C THR A 40 6.71 -1.83 -13.57
N VAL A 41 6.40 -2.11 -12.30
CA VAL A 41 7.19 -1.67 -11.14
C VAL A 41 7.41 -2.83 -10.16
N PRO A 42 8.16 -3.88 -10.55
CA PRO A 42 8.26 -5.13 -9.80
C PRO A 42 8.75 -4.95 -8.36
N LYS A 43 9.83 -4.17 -8.16
CA LYS A 43 10.37 -3.90 -6.83
C LYS A 43 9.39 -3.14 -5.94
N THR A 44 8.74 -2.11 -6.47
CA THR A 44 7.76 -1.32 -5.70
C THR A 44 6.53 -2.14 -5.34
N ALA A 45 6.01 -2.92 -6.28
CA ALA A 45 4.88 -3.81 -6.05
C ALA A 45 5.21 -4.87 -5.00
N GLU A 46 6.39 -5.49 -5.09
CA GLU A 46 6.81 -6.52 -4.14
C GLU A 46 7.02 -5.97 -2.73
N ASN A 47 7.63 -4.79 -2.61
CA ASN A 47 7.73 -4.08 -1.33
C ASN A 47 6.35 -3.86 -0.70
N PHE A 48 5.42 -3.26 -1.46
CA PHE A 48 4.08 -2.98 -0.94
C PHE A 48 3.32 -4.26 -0.59
N ARG A 49 3.41 -5.30 -1.43
CA ARG A 49 2.79 -6.61 -1.19
C ARG A 49 3.28 -7.24 0.11
N CYS A 50 4.59 -7.28 0.32
CA CYS A 50 5.20 -7.84 1.54
C CYS A 50 4.81 -7.03 2.78
N LEU A 51 4.77 -5.70 2.69
CA LEU A 51 4.31 -4.87 3.80
C LEU A 51 2.81 -5.04 4.08
N CYS A 52 1.99 -5.48 3.12
CA CYS A 52 0.61 -5.88 3.38
C CYS A 52 0.50 -7.23 4.12
N THR A 53 1.42 -8.17 3.88
CA THR A 53 1.37 -9.52 4.49
C THR A 53 2.14 -9.62 5.80
N GLY A 54 3.16 -8.76 5.99
CA GLY A 54 4.08 -8.86 7.12
C GLY A 54 5.09 -10.00 7.00
N GLU A 55 5.20 -10.67 5.85
CA GLU A 55 5.98 -11.92 5.70
C GLU A 55 7.50 -11.74 5.83
N LYS A 56 8.00 -10.50 5.78
CA LYS A 56 9.43 -10.18 5.90
C LYS A 56 9.90 -10.00 7.35
N GLY A 57 9.01 -10.18 8.34
CA GLY A 57 9.38 -10.20 9.74
C GLY A 57 9.68 -8.81 10.30
N ILE A 58 10.78 -8.69 11.05
CA ILE A 58 11.18 -7.46 11.76
C ILE A 58 12.21 -6.69 10.93
N GLY A 59 11.99 -5.38 10.79
CA GLY A 59 12.88 -4.45 10.11
C GLY A 59 14.04 -3.98 11.00
N ARG A 60 14.92 -3.14 10.43
CA ARG A 60 16.11 -2.61 11.11
C ARG A 60 15.77 -1.67 12.27
N GLU A 61 14.61 -1.00 12.21
CA GLU A 61 14.12 -0.17 13.32
C GLU A 61 13.47 -1.01 14.44
N GLY A 62 13.55 -2.34 14.38
CA GLY A 62 13.00 -3.24 15.41
C GLY A 62 11.48 -3.34 15.39
N LYS A 63 10.82 -2.86 14.32
CA LYS A 63 9.37 -2.91 14.12
C LYS A 63 9.02 -3.93 13.04
N PRO A 64 7.84 -4.58 13.09
CA PRO A 64 7.38 -5.44 12.01
C PRO A 64 7.31 -4.69 10.68
N LEU A 65 7.80 -5.30 9.61
CA LEU A 65 7.64 -4.83 8.23
C LEU A 65 6.20 -5.10 7.77
N HIS A 66 5.23 -4.41 8.38
CA HIS A 66 3.82 -4.69 8.22
C HIS A 66 2.96 -3.42 8.39
N PHE A 67 2.05 -3.16 7.46
CA PHE A 67 1.11 -2.05 7.53
C PHE A 67 0.00 -2.23 8.56
N LYS A 68 -0.31 -3.45 9.02
CA LYS A 68 -1.39 -3.69 9.97
C LYS A 68 -1.12 -2.93 11.28
N GLY A 69 -2.08 -2.10 11.67
CA GLY A 69 -1.98 -1.25 12.86
C GLY A 69 -1.32 0.12 12.61
N SER A 70 -0.78 0.38 11.42
CA SER A 70 -0.37 1.73 11.02
C SER A 70 -1.58 2.60 10.68
N THR A 71 -1.39 3.92 10.69
CA THR A 71 -2.45 4.90 10.45
C THR A 71 -2.23 5.69 9.16
N PHE A 72 -3.32 6.26 8.62
CA PHE A 72 -3.22 7.37 7.69
C PHE A 72 -2.92 8.66 8.48
N HIS A 73 -1.64 8.95 8.68
CA HIS A 73 -1.19 10.06 9.53
C HIS A 73 -1.38 11.44 8.89
N ARG A 74 -1.64 11.51 7.58
CA ARG A 74 -1.88 12.78 6.87
C ARG A 74 -3.02 12.63 5.87
N VAL A 75 -4.11 13.37 6.08
CA VAL A 75 -5.29 13.37 5.21
C VAL A 75 -5.60 14.80 4.79
N ILE A 76 -5.66 15.05 3.49
CA ILE A 76 -5.96 16.36 2.91
C ILE A 76 -7.21 16.23 2.04
N PRO A 77 -8.36 16.80 2.46
CA PRO A 77 -9.58 16.79 1.67
C PRO A 77 -9.37 17.37 0.27
N GLY A 78 -9.96 16.73 -0.75
CA GLY A 78 -9.79 17.13 -2.15
C GLY A 78 -8.44 16.76 -2.76
N PHE A 79 -7.57 16.07 -2.02
CA PHE A 79 -6.26 15.67 -2.51
C PHE A 79 -5.95 14.20 -2.26
N MET A 80 -5.57 13.81 -1.04
CA MET A 80 -5.09 12.45 -0.77
C MET A 80 -5.10 12.06 0.72
N CYS A 81 -4.97 10.74 0.96
CA CYS A 81 -4.67 10.15 2.27
C CYS A 81 -3.29 9.47 2.20
N GLN A 82 -2.41 9.78 3.14
CA GLN A 82 -1.05 9.26 3.25
C GLN A 82 -0.90 8.47 4.56
N GLY A 83 -0.32 7.28 4.44
CA GLY A 83 -0.02 6.37 5.54
C GLY A 83 1.30 5.65 5.29
N GLY A 84 1.46 4.46 5.87
CA GLY A 84 2.62 3.60 5.63
C GLY A 84 3.83 3.85 6.54
N ASP A 85 3.77 4.85 7.41
CA ASP A 85 4.72 5.00 8.52
C ASP A 85 4.27 4.12 9.69
N PHE A 86 4.80 2.89 9.72
CA PHE A 86 4.52 1.90 10.77
C PHE A 86 5.54 1.93 11.91
N THR A 87 6.56 2.80 11.86
CA THR A 87 7.60 2.88 12.90
C THR A 87 7.38 4.06 13.85
N LYS A 88 7.03 5.23 13.33
CA LYS A 88 6.83 6.48 14.10
C LYS A 88 5.42 7.05 13.96
N GLY A 89 4.68 6.68 12.92
CA GLY A 89 3.28 7.06 12.71
C GLY A 89 3.05 8.55 12.43
N ASN A 90 4.07 9.30 12.00
CA ASN A 90 3.99 10.76 11.80
C ASN A 90 4.59 11.24 10.46
N GLY A 91 5.05 10.32 9.62
CA GLY A 91 5.63 10.60 8.30
C GLY A 91 7.16 10.72 8.29
N THR A 92 7.84 10.53 9.42
CA THR A 92 9.31 10.59 9.53
C THR A 92 9.97 9.21 9.69
N GLY A 93 9.17 8.16 9.59
CA GLY A 93 9.59 6.76 9.72
C GLY A 93 9.11 5.89 8.56
N GLY A 94 9.04 4.59 8.83
CA GLY A 94 8.83 3.56 7.84
C GLY A 94 10.13 3.14 7.16
N GLU A 95 10.22 1.86 6.82
CA GLU A 95 11.36 1.30 6.09
C GLU A 95 10.87 0.33 5.00
N SER A 96 11.73 0.06 4.02
CA SER A 96 11.43 -0.87 2.94
C SER A 96 11.82 -2.30 3.31
N ILE A 97 11.30 -3.30 2.58
CA ILE A 97 11.77 -4.69 2.74
C ILE A 97 13.21 -4.91 2.25
N TYR A 98 13.79 -3.91 1.58
CA TYR A 98 15.15 -3.93 1.07
C TYR A 98 16.14 -3.26 2.04
N GLY A 99 15.62 -2.74 3.17
CA GLY A 99 16.35 -1.96 4.16
C GLY A 99 16.65 -0.55 3.72
#